data_AF-A0A438GSW5-F1
#
_entry.id   AF-A0A438GSW5-F1
#
_cell.length_a   1.000
_cell.length_b   1.000
_cell.length_c   1.000
_cell.angle_alpha   90.00
_cell.angle_beta   90.00
_cell.angle_gamma   90.00
#
_symmetry.space_group_name_H-M   'P 1'
#
loop_
_entity.id
_entity.type
_entity.pdbx_description
1 polymer ?
#
loop_
_entity_poly.entity_id
_entity_poly.type
_entity_poly.pdbx_seq_one_letter_code
_entity_poly.pdbx_strand_id
1 'polypeptide(L)'
;MVTIKLDVEKFIGDNNFNLWKMLGCCSYDARPSKCWGREGLGKFPGVFESPMFRADGLKIYPTLVIRGTGLYELWKTGRYRNYPPEQLVDIVARILAMVPPWTRVYRVQRDIPMPLVTSGVEKGNLRELALARMDDLGLKCRDVRTREAGIQDIHHKIKPEEVELVRRDYTANEGWETFLSYEDTRQDILVGLLRLRKCGRNTTCPELIGRCSIVRELHVYGTAVPVHGRDADKLQHQGYGTLLMEAAEQIAGREHRSTK
;
A
#
# COMPACT_ATOMS: atom_id res chain seq x y z
N MET A 1 18.37 7.14 -11.96
CA MET A 1 17.75 5.81 -12.12
C MET A 1 17.08 5.54 -10.77
N VAL A 2 15.76 5.66 -10.63
CA VAL A 2 15.11 5.00 -9.49
C VAL A 2 14.99 3.56 -9.93
N THR A 3 16.11 2.86 -9.77
CA THR A 3 16.19 1.43 -10.01
C THR A 3 15.45 0.80 -8.86
N ILE A 4 14.19 0.46 -9.08
CA ILE A 4 13.66 -0.72 -8.43
C ILE A 4 14.53 -1.85 -8.99
N LYS A 5 15.52 -2.33 -8.22
CA LYS A 5 16.27 -3.51 -8.61
C LYS A 5 15.27 -4.67 -8.57
N LEU A 6 14.98 -5.23 -9.74
CA LEU A 6 14.07 -6.38 -9.93
C LEU A 6 14.40 -7.54 -8.96
N ASP A 7 15.68 -7.73 -8.65
CA ASP A 7 16.15 -8.78 -7.74
C ASP A 7 15.72 -8.57 -6.28
N VAL A 8 15.55 -7.30 -5.87
CA VAL A 8 15.15 -6.97 -4.50
C VAL A 8 13.66 -7.28 -4.30
N GLU A 9 12.80 -7.09 -5.30
CA GLU A 9 11.36 -7.36 -5.15
C GLU A 9 10.99 -8.84 -5.17
N LYS A 10 11.70 -9.66 -5.97
CA LYS A 10 11.54 -11.12 -5.94
C LYS A 10 11.93 -11.68 -4.57
N PHE A 11 13.02 -11.17 -4.00
CA PHE A 11 13.43 -11.48 -2.63
C PHE A 11 12.42 -10.96 -1.57
N ILE A 12 11.85 -9.78 -1.75
CA ILE A 12 10.85 -9.16 -0.86
C ILE A 12 9.53 -9.94 -0.86
N GLY A 13 9.04 -10.40 -2.02
CA GLY A 13 7.80 -11.16 -2.13
C GLY A 13 7.87 -12.54 -1.47
N ASP A 14 9.03 -13.20 -1.56
CA ASP A 14 9.27 -14.49 -0.93
C ASP A 14 9.67 -14.36 0.57
N ASN A 15 10.07 -13.16 1.04
CA ASN A 15 10.46 -12.89 2.44
C ASN A 15 9.61 -11.82 3.16
N ASN A 16 8.42 -11.49 2.64
CA ASN A 16 7.42 -10.68 3.31
C ASN A 16 7.82 -9.21 3.64
N PHE A 17 8.49 -8.53 2.72
CA PHE A 17 8.94 -7.13 2.92
C PHE A 17 8.02 -6.10 2.21
N ASN A 18 8.06 -4.84 2.66
CA ASN A 18 7.24 -3.73 2.13
C ASN A 18 7.96 -2.91 1.04
N LEU A 19 7.22 -2.40 0.05
CA LEU A 19 7.77 -1.61 -1.06
C LEU A 19 7.85 -0.09 -0.73
N TRP A 20 8.95 0.53 -1.15
CA TRP A 20 9.20 1.97 -0.98
C TRP A 20 9.27 2.65 -2.35
N LYS A 21 8.42 3.66 -2.59
CA LYS A 21 8.44 4.41 -3.85
C LYS A 21 8.62 5.90 -3.61
N MET A 22 9.68 6.47 -4.18
CA MET A 22 9.87 7.92 -4.24
C MET A 22 9.22 8.50 -5.48
N LEU A 23 8.50 9.61 -5.30
CA LEU A 23 7.84 10.37 -6.37
C LEU A 23 8.66 11.60 -6.74
N GLY A 24 8.96 11.77 -8.02
CA GLY A 24 9.61 12.99 -8.54
C GLY A 24 11.15 12.94 -8.58
N CYS A 25 11.76 11.76 -8.60
CA CYS A 25 13.20 11.65 -8.88
C CYS A 25 13.52 11.83 -10.37
N CYS A 26 14.50 12.68 -10.71
CA CYS A 26 15.07 12.72 -12.06
C CYS A 26 15.89 11.43 -12.35
N SER A 27 15.88 10.97 -13.60
CA SER A 27 16.87 10.00 -14.07
C SER A 27 18.21 10.70 -14.32
N TYR A 28 19.32 9.94 -14.30
CA TYR A 28 20.67 10.49 -14.49
C TYR A 28 20.85 11.05 -15.92
N ASP A 29 20.05 10.55 -16.87
CA ASP A 29 20.07 10.90 -18.30
C ASP A 29 18.90 11.81 -18.76
N ALA A 30 18.05 12.29 -17.85
CA ALA A 30 16.95 13.16 -18.25
C ALA A 30 17.48 14.58 -18.53
N ARG A 31 17.30 15.05 -19.77
CA ARG A 31 17.34 16.49 -20.08
C ARG A 31 16.38 17.24 -19.13
N PRO A 32 16.67 18.50 -18.72
CA PRO A 32 15.87 19.23 -17.75
C PRO A 32 14.36 19.27 -18.07
N SER A 33 13.99 19.27 -19.35
CA SER A 33 12.59 19.24 -19.82
C SER A 33 11.88 17.88 -19.68
N LYS A 34 12.60 16.77 -19.49
CA LYS A 34 12.03 15.41 -19.31
C LYS A 34 11.73 15.05 -17.85
N CYS A 35 12.14 15.88 -16.89
CA CYS A 35 11.69 15.72 -15.49
C CYS A 35 10.29 16.32 -15.26
N TRP A 36 9.70 16.96 -16.29
CA TRP A 36 8.40 17.63 -16.24
C TRP A 36 7.39 16.89 -17.13
N GLY A 37 6.35 16.33 -16.50
CA GLY A 37 5.16 15.86 -17.21
C GLY A 37 4.76 14.40 -16.94
N ARG A 38 3.63 14.03 -17.53
CA ARG A 38 2.78 12.83 -17.35
C ARG A 38 3.48 11.46 -17.26
N GLU A 39 4.78 11.36 -17.50
CA GLU A 39 5.55 10.10 -17.44
C GLU A 39 5.62 9.49 -16.03
N GLY A 40 5.54 10.33 -14.98
CA GLY A 40 5.47 9.85 -13.59
C GLY A 40 4.23 8.99 -13.34
N LEU A 41 3.06 9.44 -13.83
CA LEU A 41 1.78 8.74 -13.73
C LEU A 41 1.72 7.50 -14.61
N GLY A 42 2.28 7.55 -15.83
CA GLY A 42 2.25 6.41 -16.77
C GLY A 42 2.93 5.13 -16.24
N LYS A 43 3.80 5.24 -15.24
CA LYS A 43 4.47 4.10 -14.60
C LYS A 43 3.72 3.53 -13.39
N PHE A 44 2.67 4.19 -12.89
CA PHE A 44 1.92 3.71 -11.72
C PHE A 44 0.94 2.57 -12.03
N PRO A 45 0.16 2.61 -13.12
CA PRO A 45 -0.66 1.47 -13.52
C PRO A 45 0.17 0.19 -13.58
N GLY A 46 1.35 0.27 -14.21
CA GLY A 46 2.29 -0.85 -14.30
C GLY A 46 2.75 -1.43 -12.96
N VAL A 47 2.77 -0.67 -11.86
CA VAL A 47 3.14 -1.19 -10.53
C VAL A 47 2.03 -2.03 -9.90
N PHE A 48 0.77 -1.74 -10.20
CA PHE A 48 -0.36 -2.51 -9.66
C PHE A 48 -0.83 -3.61 -10.63
N GLU A 49 -0.70 -3.38 -11.94
CA GLU A 49 -1.15 -4.30 -12.98
C GLU A 49 -0.14 -5.42 -13.23
N SER A 50 1.16 -5.10 -13.25
CA SER A 50 2.20 -6.09 -13.56
C SER A 50 2.36 -7.09 -12.42
N PRO A 51 2.32 -8.41 -12.73
CA PRO A 51 2.61 -9.46 -11.76
C PRO A 51 3.99 -9.36 -11.11
N MET A 52 4.92 -8.59 -11.68
CA MET A 52 6.27 -8.42 -11.12
C MET A 52 6.35 -7.50 -9.90
N PHE A 53 5.32 -6.69 -9.64
CA PHE A 53 5.37 -5.65 -8.61
C PHE A 53 4.35 -5.90 -7.51
N ARG A 54 3.04 -5.84 -7.83
CA ARG A 54 1.85 -6.10 -6.97
C ARG A 54 2.14 -6.16 -5.46
N ALA A 55 2.62 -5.04 -4.93
CA ALA A 55 3.08 -4.98 -3.54
C ALA A 55 1.89 -4.95 -2.57
N ASP A 56 2.04 -5.63 -1.43
CA ASP A 56 1.07 -5.62 -0.35
C ASP A 56 1.01 -4.26 0.36
N GLY A 57 2.12 -3.52 0.33
CA GLY A 57 2.31 -2.29 1.08
C GLY A 57 3.10 -1.25 0.31
N LEU A 58 2.66 0.01 0.39
CA LEU A 58 3.29 1.15 -0.27
C LEU A 58 3.58 2.28 0.71
N LYS A 59 4.78 2.85 0.60
CA LYS A 59 5.13 4.15 1.18
C LYS A 59 5.39 5.13 0.05
N ILE A 60 4.61 6.22 0.02
CA ILE A 60 4.70 7.27 -0.99
C ILE A 60 5.46 8.45 -0.40
N TYR A 61 6.66 8.71 -0.92
CA TYR A 61 7.48 9.83 -0.48
C TYR A 61 7.77 10.77 -1.63
N PRO A 62 7.11 11.94 -1.69
CA PRO A 62 7.53 13.00 -2.59
C PRO A 62 8.99 13.36 -2.33
N THR A 63 9.75 13.57 -3.39
CA THR A 63 11.15 13.97 -3.28
C THR A 63 11.23 15.36 -2.65
N LEU A 64 12.07 15.49 -1.62
CA LEU A 64 12.36 16.74 -0.93
C LEU A 64 13.80 17.15 -1.19
N VAL A 65 14.04 18.45 -1.37
CA VAL A 65 15.38 19.01 -1.49
C VAL A 65 15.84 19.44 -0.10
N ILE A 66 16.94 18.88 0.36
CA ILE A 66 17.54 19.15 1.68
C ILE A 66 18.96 19.64 1.48
N ARG A 67 19.36 20.68 2.22
CA ARG A 67 20.73 21.23 2.18
C ARG A 67 21.77 20.14 2.45
N GLY A 68 22.88 20.19 1.73
CA GLY A 68 23.97 19.22 1.88
C GLY A 68 23.77 17.90 1.13
N THR A 69 22.72 17.76 0.31
CA THR A 69 22.51 16.58 -0.55
C THR A 69 22.92 16.86 -2.01
N GLY A 70 23.29 15.84 -2.78
CA GLY A 70 23.57 16.02 -4.21
C GLY A 70 22.38 16.58 -5.01
N LEU A 71 21.15 16.31 -4.56
CA LEU A 71 19.94 16.87 -5.16
C LEU A 71 19.83 18.39 -4.94
N TYR A 72 20.37 18.91 -3.83
CA TYR A 72 20.43 20.34 -3.57
C TYR A 72 21.33 21.07 -4.57
N GLU A 73 22.47 20.49 -4.96
CA GLU A 73 23.33 21.09 -5.98
C GLU A 73 22.66 21.12 -7.37
N LEU A 74 21.90 20.07 -7.71
CA LEU A 74 21.10 20.06 -8.94
C LEU A 74 19.97 21.10 -8.89
N TRP A 75 19.33 21.27 -7.74
CA TRP A 75 18.31 22.29 -7.55
C TRP A 75 18.88 23.72 -7.63
N LYS A 76 20.01 23.96 -6.97
CA LYS A 76 20.74 25.23 -6.95
C LYS A 76 21.19 25.67 -8.35
N THR A 77 21.59 24.70 -9.19
CA THR A 77 21.98 24.95 -10.59
C THR A 77 20.78 25.00 -11.56
N GLY A 78 19.54 24.92 -11.07
CA GLY A 78 18.33 24.92 -11.89
C GLY A 78 18.11 23.64 -12.71
N ARG A 79 18.94 22.61 -12.52
CA ARG A 79 18.86 21.31 -13.20
C ARG A 79 17.82 20.38 -12.61
N TYR A 80 17.32 20.67 -11.41
CA TYR A 80 16.23 19.97 -10.75
C TYR A 80 15.24 20.96 -10.15
N ARG A 81 13.95 20.65 -10.21
CA ARG A 81 12.90 21.43 -9.55
C ARG A 81 11.74 20.51 -9.19
N ASN A 82 11.19 20.72 -8.00
CA ASN A 82 10.07 19.93 -7.50
C ASN A 82 8.78 20.26 -8.26
N TYR A 83 7.81 19.35 -8.17
CA TYR A 83 6.45 19.63 -8.59
C TYR A 83 5.88 20.81 -7.80
N PRO A 84 5.09 21.69 -8.45
CA PRO A 84 4.21 22.62 -7.74
C PRO A 84 3.31 21.88 -6.75
N PRO A 85 2.99 22.48 -5.58
CA PRO A 85 2.20 21.83 -4.54
C PRO A 85 0.85 21.27 -5.04
N GLU A 86 0.09 22.04 -5.81
CA GLU A 86 -1.20 21.62 -6.37
C GLU A 86 -1.07 20.43 -7.32
N GLN A 87 -0.05 20.45 -8.17
CA GLN A 87 0.24 19.35 -9.09
C GLN A 87 0.62 18.08 -8.33
N LEU A 88 1.40 18.21 -7.25
CA LEU A 88 1.77 17.07 -6.41
C LEU A 88 0.53 16.44 -5.74
N VAL A 89 -0.37 17.27 -5.21
CA VAL A 89 -1.64 16.79 -4.62
C VAL A 89 -2.47 16.03 -5.65
N ASP A 90 -2.64 16.57 -6.87
CA ASP A 90 -3.39 15.90 -7.94
C ASP A 90 -2.76 14.57 -8.37
N ILE A 91 -1.42 14.51 -8.46
CA ILE A 91 -0.70 13.27 -8.77
C ILE A 91 -0.93 12.22 -7.68
N VAL A 92 -0.81 12.60 -6.41
CA VAL A 92 -1.00 11.68 -5.28
C VAL A 92 -2.45 11.19 -5.22
N ALA A 93 -3.43 12.07 -5.41
CA ALA A 93 -4.85 11.73 -5.48
C ALA A 93 -5.13 10.66 -6.55
N ARG A 94 -4.59 10.85 -7.77
CA ARG A 94 -4.72 9.86 -8.85
C ARG A 94 -4.02 8.55 -8.54
N ILE A 95 -2.87 8.58 -7.89
CA ILE A 95 -2.16 7.35 -7.47
C ILE A 95 -2.99 6.57 -6.45
N LEU A 96 -3.54 7.23 -5.44
CA LEU A 96 -4.38 6.61 -4.42
C LEU A 96 -5.65 5.99 -5.02
N ALA A 97 -6.24 6.62 -6.03
CA ALA A 97 -7.39 6.08 -6.76
C ALA A 97 -7.08 4.78 -7.51
N MET A 98 -5.83 4.53 -7.90
CA MET A 98 -5.39 3.31 -8.60
C MET A 98 -4.97 2.18 -7.65
N VAL A 99 -4.90 2.43 -6.34
CA VAL A 99 -4.43 1.43 -5.38
C VAL A 99 -5.47 0.31 -5.26
N PRO A 100 -5.08 -0.96 -5.46
CA PRO A 100 -6.01 -2.07 -5.36
C PRO A 100 -6.39 -2.36 -3.89
N PRO A 101 -7.53 -3.02 -3.65
CA PRO A 101 -8.08 -3.22 -2.30
C PRO A 101 -7.24 -4.11 -1.39
N TRP A 102 -6.28 -4.86 -1.93
CA TRP A 102 -5.33 -5.65 -1.14
C TRP A 102 -4.06 -4.85 -0.78
N THR A 103 -3.86 -3.62 -1.27
CA THR A 103 -2.63 -2.86 -0.98
C THR A 103 -2.88 -1.82 0.11
N ARG A 104 -1.95 -1.74 1.08
CA ARG A 104 -1.97 -0.74 2.15
C ARG A 104 -1.02 0.42 1.86
N VAL A 105 -1.50 1.66 1.82
CA VAL A 105 -0.62 2.82 1.79
C VAL A 105 -0.33 3.28 3.21
N TYR A 106 0.88 3.00 3.70
CA TYR A 106 1.27 3.29 5.08
C TYR A 106 1.46 4.78 5.34
N ARG A 107 2.15 5.47 4.43
CA ARG A 107 2.53 6.88 4.57
C ARG A 107 2.52 7.58 3.22
N VAL A 108 2.08 8.83 3.25
CA VAL A 108 2.09 9.76 2.12
C VAL A 108 2.82 11.00 2.64
N GLN A 109 4.14 11.06 2.42
CA GLN A 109 5.15 11.95 3.03
C GLN A 109 5.93 11.36 4.21
N ARG A 110 7.16 11.86 4.41
CA ARG A 110 8.02 11.55 5.57
C ARG A 110 7.88 12.63 6.63
N ASP A 111 8.09 12.23 7.88
CA ASP A 111 8.15 13.13 9.04
C ASP A 111 9.53 13.83 9.06
N ILE A 112 9.74 14.76 8.13
CA ILE A 112 10.95 15.59 8.08
C ILE A 112 10.59 17.01 8.54
N PRO A 113 11.31 17.57 9.52
CA PRO A 113 11.08 18.94 9.95
C PRO A 113 11.15 19.93 8.77
N MET A 114 10.08 20.71 8.59
CA MET A 114 9.96 21.69 7.51
C MET A 114 11.12 22.69 7.42
N PRO A 115 11.74 23.17 8.54
CA PRO A 115 12.91 24.05 8.46
C PRO A 115 14.13 23.45 7.73
N LEU A 116 14.22 22.12 7.61
CA LEU A 116 15.30 21.45 6.88
C LEU A 116 15.02 21.31 5.38
N VAL A 117 13.76 21.47 4.97
CA VAL A 117 13.32 21.32 3.59
C VAL A 117 13.53 22.64 2.86
N THR A 118 14.37 22.63 1.82
CA THR A 118 14.63 23.79 0.98
C THR A 118 13.57 23.95 -0.11
N SER A 119 13.09 22.85 -0.69
CA SER A 119 12.09 22.84 -1.77
C SER A 119 11.38 21.48 -1.82
N GLY A 120 10.07 21.47 -2.11
CA GLY A 120 9.26 20.26 -2.17
C GLY A 120 7.88 20.43 -1.55
N VAL A 121 7.49 19.48 -0.69
CA VAL A 121 6.22 19.52 0.05
C VAL A 121 6.29 20.66 1.06
N GLU A 122 5.32 21.58 1.02
CA GLU A 122 5.26 22.75 1.91
C GLU A 122 4.41 22.51 3.17
N LYS A 123 3.48 21.55 3.11
CA LYS A 123 2.52 21.25 4.19
C LYS A 123 2.67 19.82 4.69
N GLY A 124 2.62 19.64 6.01
CA GLY A 124 2.71 18.34 6.65
C GLY A 124 1.43 17.49 6.62
N ASN A 125 0.42 17.83 5.81
CA ASN A 125 -0.86 17.11 5.73
C ASN A 125 -1.20 16.63 4.31
N LEU A 126 -0.20 16.20 3.53
CA LEU A 126 -0.38 15.84 2.12
C LEU A 126 -1.45 14.76 1.86
N ARG A 127 -1.59 13.77 2.76
CA ARG A 127 -2.62 12.72 2.61
C ARG A 127 -4.02 13.30 2.66
N GLU A 128 -4.28 14.20 3.60
CA GLU A 128 -5.58 14.85 3.77
C GLU A 128 -5.93 15.69 2.55
N LEU A 129 -4.97 16.50 2.08
CA LEU A 129 -5.14 17.30 0.86
C LEU A 129 -5.40 16.42 -0.37
N ALA A 130 -4.74 15.27 -0.48
CA ALA A 130 -4.96 14.33 -1.56
C ALA A 130 -6.34 13.67 -1.48
N LEU A 131 -6.82 13.30 -0.29
CA LEU A 131 -8.16 12.73 -0.11
C LEU A 131 -9.26 13.76 -0.45
N ALA A 132 -9.15 15.00 0.04
CA ALA A 132 -10.07 16.07 -0.32
C ALA A 132 -10.09 16.31 -1.84
N ARG A 133 -8.91 16.29 -2.49
CA ARG A 133 -8.81 16.40 -3.94
C ARG A 133 -9.44 15.21 -4.68
N MET A 134 -9.39 14.01 -4.11
CA MET A 134 -10.08 12.84 -4.69
C MET A 134 -11.59 13.03 -4.65
N ASP A 135 -12.12 13.55 -3.54
CA ASP A 135 -13.56 13.83 -3.40
C ASP A 135 -14.02 14.87 -4.44
N ASP A 136 -13.24 15.95 -4.65
CA ASP A 136 -13.51 16.94 -5.71
C ASP A 136 -13.56 16.32 -7.12
N LEU A 137 -12.78 15.25 -7.34
CA LEU A 137 -12.70 14.54 -8.62
C LEU A 137 -13.70 13.38 -8.73
N GLY A 138 -14.50 13.13 -7.68
CA GLY A 138 -15.41 11.98 -7.62
C GLY A 138 -14.70 10.63 -7.59
N LEU A 139 -13.44 10.59 -7.16
CA LEU A 139 -12.62 9.37 -7.05
C LEU A 139 -12.70 8.79 -5.64
N LYS A 140 -12.64 7.47 -5.52
CA LYS A 140 -12.63 6.78 -4.21
C LYS A 140 -11.28 6.11 -3.94
N CYS A 141 -10.79 6.25 -2.71
CA CYS A 141 -9.59 5.56 -2.24
C CYS A 141 -9.99 4.22 -1.62
N ARG A 142 -9.61 3.11 -2.26
CA ARG A 142 -9.91 1.75 -1.78
C ARG A 142 -8.71 1.07 -1.16
N ASP A 143 -7.71 1.82 -0.71
CA ASP A 143 -6.56 1.21 -0.02
C ASP A 143 -7.02 0.55 1.29
N VAL A 144 -6.25 -0.44 1.75
CA VAL A 144 -6.56 -1.15 3.01
C VAL A 144 -6.74 -0.16 4.16
N ARG A 145 -5.94 0.92 4.20
CA ARG A 145 -5.90 1.90 5.29
C ARG A 145 -7.18 2.75 5.40
N THR A 146 -7.74 3.24 4.30
CA THR A 146 -8.99 4.03 4.35
C THR A 146 -10.17 3.16 4.74
N ARG A 147 -10.13 1.88 4.41
CA ARG A 147 -11.25 0.94 4.64
C ARG A 147 -11.27 0.33 6.05
N GLU A 148 -10.18 0.41 6.82
CA GLU A 148 -10.10 -0.19 8.17
C GLU A 148 -11.27 0.26 9.06
N ALA A 149 -11.98 -0.67 9.69
CA ALA A 149 -13.13 -0.37 10.53
C ALA A 149 -12.82 0.67 11.62
N GLY A 150 -11.63 0.62 12.23
CA GLY A 150 -11.21 1.62 13.21
C GLY A 150 -11.02 3.04 12.63
N ILE A 151 -10.59 3.16 11.37
CA ILE A 151 -10.45 4.46 10.70
C ILE A 151 -11.83 5.02 10.34
N GLN A 152 -12.73 4.16 9.84
CA GLN A 152 -14.10 4.54 9.50
C GLN A 152 -14.91 4.99 10.72
N ASP A 153 -14.76 4.33 11.86
CA ASP A 153 -15.41 4.73 13.12
C ASP A 153 -14.85 6.06 13.69
N ILE A 154 -13.53 6.26 13.61
CA ILE A 154 -12.92 7.51 14.08
C ILE A 154 -13.36 8.71 13.23
N HIS A 155 -13.27 8.59 11.90
CA HIS A 155 -13.46 9.72 10.98
C HIS A 155 -14.92 9.94 10.57
N HIS A 156 -15.71 8.86 10.45
CA HIS A 156 -17.07 8.93 9.91
C HIS A 156 -18.14 8.37 10.84
N LYS A 157 -17.75 7.79 11.99
CA LYS A 157 -18.68 7.16 12.96
C LYS A 157 -19.53 6.03 12.35
N ILE A 158 -19.00 5.37 11.31
CA ILE A 158 -19.65 4.26 10.62
C ILE A 158 -19.12 2.96 11.20
N LYS A 159 -20.04 2.05 11.55
CA LYS A 159 -19.73 0.69 12.00
C LYS A 159 -20.23 -0.30 10.95
N PRO A 160 -19.51 -1.41 10.72
CA PRO A 160 -19.95 -2.45 9.79
C PRO A 160 -21.27 -3.05 10.25
N GLU A 161 -22.20 -3.24 9.32
CA GLU A 161 -23.52 -3.82 9.58
C GLU A 161 -23.58 -5.28 9.14
N GLU A 162 -23.21 -5.53 7.88
CA GLU A 162 -23.27 -6.85 7.25
C GLU A 162 -21.88 -7.22 6.72
N VAL A 163 -21.25 -8.20 7.36
CA VAL A 163 -19.86 -8.59 7.06
C VAL A 163 -19.85 -9.91 6.31
N GLU A 164 -19.22 -9.91 5.13
CA GLU A 164 -19.08 -11.10 4.28
C GLU A 164 -17.62 -11.44 4.00
N LEU A 165 -17.36 -12.72 3.71
CA LEU A 165 -16.05 -13.20 3.31
C LEU A 165 -15.82 -12.90 1.82
N VAL A 166 -14.87 -12.03 1.52
CA VAL A 166 -14.45 -11.69 0.16
C VAL A 166 -13.10 -12.32 -0.12
N ARG A 167 -12.97 -12.97 -1.29
CA ARG A 167 -11.73 -13.53 -1.80
C ARG A 167 -11.30 -12.81 -3.06
N ARG A 168 -10.00 -12.47 -3.15
CA ARG A 168 -9.39 -11.89 -4.34
C ARG A 168 -8.08 -12.61 -4.65
N ASP A 169 -8.03 -13.28 -5.79
CA ASP A 169 -6.83 -13.98 -6.27
C ASP A 169 -6.05 -13.11 -7.25
N TYR A 170 -4.73 -13.09 -7.10
CA TYR A 170 -3.83 -12.43 -8.05
C TYR A 170 -2.49 -13.13 -8.13
N THR A 171 -1.83 -13.01 -9.28
CA THR A 171 -0.47 -13.50 -9.48
C THR A 171 0.55 -12.44 -9.09
N ALA A 172 1.52 -12.76 -8.23
CA ALA A 172 2.62 -11.86 -7.88
C ALA A 172 3.95 -12.63 -7.79
N ASN A 173 4.98 -12.13 -8.48
CA ASN A 173 6.33 -12.71 -8.52
C ASN A 173 6.32 -14.22 -8.78
N GLU A 174 5.65 -14.63 -9.87
CA GLU A 174 5.48 -16.03 -10.30
C GLU A 174 4.74 -16.95 -9.29
N GLY A 175 4.19 -16.38 -8.21
CA GLY A 175 3.37 -17.07 -7.22
C GLY A 175 1.89 -16.71 -7.33
N TRP A 176 1.06 -17.54 -6.69
CA TRP A 176 -0.38 -17.30 -6.51
C TRP A 176 -0.62 -16.72 -5.12
N GLU A 177 -1.13 -15.49 -5.09
CA GLU A 177 -1.61 -14.80 -3.90
C GLU A 177 -3.13 -14.87 -3.81
N THR A 178 -3.64 -15.25 -2.65
CA THR A 178 -5.05 -15.18 -2.27
C THR A 178 -5.19 -14.17 -1.14
N PHE A 179 -5.89 -13.07 -1.39
CA PHE A 179 -6.28 -12.11 -0.37
C PHE A 179 -7.69 -12.43 0.10
N LEU A 180 -7.80 -12.90 1.34
CA LEU A 180 -9.06 -13.13 2.03
C LEU A 180 -9.35 -11.95 2.94
N SER A 181 -10.59 -11.53 3.00
CA SER A 181 -10.98 -10.40 3.83
C SER A 181 -12.42 -10.51 4.27
N TYR A 182 -12.69 -10.20 5.53
CA TYR A 182 -14.04 -9.91 5.99
C TYR A 182 -14.32 -8.43 5.81
N GLU A 183 -15.31 -8.13 4.97
CA GLU A 183 -15.64 -6.77 4.55
C GLU A 183 -17.15 -6.54 4.60
N ASP A 184 -17.57 -5.33 4.94
CA ASP A 184 -18.91 -4.83 4.59
C ASP A 184 -18.81 -4.23 3.19
N THR A 185 -19.32 -4.93 2.19
CA THR A 185 -19.20 -4.53 0.78
C THR A 185 -20.13 -3.39 0.40
N ARG A 186 -21.17 -3.12 1.19
CA ARG A 186 -22.07 -1.99 0.98
C ARG A 186 -21.43 -0.69 1.44
N GLN A 187 -20.77 -0.71 2.59
CA GLN A 187 -20.11 0.45 3.18
C GLN A 187 -18.60 0.55 2.82
N ASP A 188 -18.06 -0.46 2.13
CA ASP A 188 -16.63 -0.61 1.76
C ASP A 188 -15.69 -0.65 2.99
N ILE A 189 -16.15 -1.23 4.09
CA ILE A 189 -15.41 -1.32 5.37
C ILE A 189 -14.70 -2.66 5.48
N LEU A 190 -13.46 -2.66 5.92
CA LEU A 190 -12.62 -3.83 6.13
C LEU A 190 -12.49 -4.14 7.62
N VAL A 191 -12.93 -5.34 8.00
CA VAL A 191 -12.92 -5.84 9.39
C VAL A 191 -11.68 -6.70 9.65
N GLY A 192 -11.28 -7.52 8.70
CA GLY A 192 -10.07 -8.33 8.81
C GLY A 192 -9.57 -8.79 7.46
N LEU A 193 -8.28 -9.13 7.38
CA LEU A 193 -7.63 -9.62 6.19
C LEU A 193 -6.67 -10.76 6.51
N LEU A 194 -6.47 -11.62 5.52
CA LEU A 194 -5.44 -12.65 5.49
C LEU A 194 -4.83 -12.71 4.09
N ARG A 195 -3.50 -12.81 4.03
CA ARG A 195 -2.75 -13.05 2.79
C ARG A 195 -2.22 -14.46 2.77
N LEU A 196 -2.69 -15.27 1.83
CA LEU A 196 -2.23 -16.64 1.62
C LEU A 196 -1.45 -16.71 0.31
N ARG A 197 -0.20 -17.20 0.37
CA ARG A 197 0.64 -17.43 -0.81
C ARG A 197 0.85 -18.92 -1.03
N LYS A 198 0.64 -19.39 -2.26
CA LYS A 198 1.13 -20.71 -2.68
C LYS A 198 2.62 -20.62 -3.00
N CYS A 199 3.45 -21.43 -2.33
CA CYS A 199 4.89 -21.46 -2.62
C CYS A 199 5.15 -21.94 -4.05
N GLY A 200 6.00 -21.21 -4.77
CA GLY A 200 6.41 -21.54 -6.13
C GLY A 200 7.70 -22.35 -6.17
N ARG A 201 8.21 -22.61 -7.38
CA ARG A 201 9.50 -23.31 -7.58
C ARG A 201 10.72 -22.49 -7.17
N ASN A 202 10.54 -21.18 -6.98
CA ASN A 202 11.62 -20.25 -6.68
C ASN A 202 11.87 -20.06 -5.17
N THR A 203 11.14 -20.78 -4.33
CA THR A 203 11.29 -20.68 -2.87
C THR A 203 12.66 -21.21 -2.45
N THR A 204 13.45 -20.35 -1.81
CA THR A 204 14.83 -20.66 -1.39
C THR A 204 14.92 -21.18 0.04
N CYS A 205 13.88 -20.96 0.86
CA CYS A 205 13.80 -21.42 2.25
C CYS A 205 13.52 -22.94 2.30
N PRO A 206 14.41 -23.76 2.89
CA PRO A 206 14.29 -25.22 2.89
C PRO A 206 12.95 -25.77 3.43
N GLU A 207 12.41 -25.16 4.48
CA GLU A 207 11.17 -25.54 5.16
C GLU A 207 9.96 -25.46 4.23
N LEU A 208 10.00 -24.50 3.32
CA LEU A 208 8.92 -24.13 2.41
C LEU A 208 9.03 -24.85 1.05
N ILE A 209 10.04 -25.71 0.87
CA ILE A 209 10.19 -26.54 -0.32
C ILE A 209 9.09 -27.62 -0.36
N GLY A 210 8.51 -27.78 -1.54
CA GLY A 210 7.48 -28.79 -1.84
C GLY A 210 6.10 -28.16 -2.02
N ARG A 211 5.05 -28.91 -1.68
CA ARG A 211 3.67 -28.41 -1.70
C ARG A 211 3.36 -27.73 -0.38
N CYS A 212 3.65 -26.43 -0.33
CA CYS A 212 3.47 -25.61 0.87
C CYS A 212 2.70 -24.32 0.52
N SER A 213 1.89 -23.85 1.46
CA SER A 213 1.22 -22.56 1.43
C SER A 213 1.59 -21.77 2.68
N ILE A 214 1.74 -20.46 2.54
CA ILE A 214 2.17 -19.59 3.63
C ILE A 214 1.11 -18.55 3.88
N VAL A 215 0.67 -18.44 5.14
CA VAL A 215 -0.04 -17.26 5.61
C VAL A 215 0.98 -16.17 5.87
N ARG A 216 1.01 -15.14 5.01
CA ARG A 216 1.98 -14.04 5.05
C ARG A 216 1.56 -12.95 6.04
N GLU A 217 0.26 -12.74 6.18
CA GLU A 217 -0.31 -11.75 7.09
C GLU A 217 -1.67 -12.25 7.53
N LEU A 218 -1.98 -12.14 8.82
CA LEU A 218 -3.32 -12.21 9.37
C LEU A 218 -3.50 -10.96 10.23
N HIS A 219 -4.53 -10.16 9.93
CA HIS A 219 -4.81 -8.95 10.67
C HIS A 219 -6.30 -8.77 10.85
N VAL A 220 -6.75 -8.63 12.10
CA VAL A 220 -8.15 -8.33 12.44
C VAL A 220 -8.19 -6.94 13.06
N TYR A 221 -8.93 -6.04 12.43
CA TYR A 221 -9.12 -4.68 12.89
C TYR A 221 -10.19 -4.65 13.99
N GLY A 222 -9.78 -4.22 15.17
CA GLY A 222 -10.72 -3.88 16.25
C GLY A 222 -11.19 -2.44 16.14
N THR A 223 -12.28 -2.13 16.85
CA THR A 223 -12.61 -0.75 17.22
C THR A 223 -11.47 -0.18 18.06
N ALA A 224 -10.91 0.95 17.61
CA ALA A 224 -9.88 1.65 18.37
C ALA A 224 -10.50 2.14 19.68
N VAL A 225 -10.02 1.64 20.81
CA VAL A 225 -10.48 2.09 22.12
C VAL A 225 -9.94 3.50 22.34
N PRO A 226 -10.79 4.52 22.59
CA PRO A 226 -10.28 5.81 23.03
C PRO A 226 -9.49 5.61 24.31
N VAL A 227 -8.35 6.30 24.47
CA VAL A 227 -7.42 6.16 25.61
C VAL A 227 -8.11 6.29 26.99
N HIS A 228 -9.33 6.84 27.02
CA HIS A 228 -10.13 7.09 28.22
C HIS A 228 -11.44 6.27 28.31
N GLY A 229 -11.75 5.38 27.37
CA GLY A 229 -13.00 4.60 27.36
C GLY A 229 -12.75 3.14 27.72
N ARG A 230 -13.21 2.70 28.89
CA ARG A 230 -13.26 1.27 29.23
C ARG A 230 -14.57 0.68 28.71
N ASP A 231 -14.67 0.46 27.40
CA ASP A 231 -15.80 -0.30 26.84
C ASP A 231 -15.33 -1.56 26.13
N ALA A 232 -15.97 -2.67 26.52
CA ALA A 232 -15.66 -4.05 26.17
C ALA A 232 -16.36 -4.53 24.89
N ASP A 233 -17.05 -3.66 24.15
CA ASP A 233 -17.67 -4.00 22.87
C ASP A 233 -16.64 -3.89 21.75
N LYS A 234 -15.78 -4.91 21.66
CA LYS A 234 -14.72 -4.96 20.67
C LYS A 234 -15.04 -5.99 19.60
N LEU A 235 -15.18 -5.51 18.36
CA LEU A 235 -15.17 -6.30 17.12
C LEU A 235 -14.00 -7.31 17.03
N GLN A 236 -12.95 -7.11 17.84
CA GLN A 236 -11.78 -7.98 17.95
C GLN A 236 -12.08 -9.38 18.54
N HIS A 237 -13.28 -9.65 19.06
CA HIS A 237 -13.65 -10.95 19.66
C HIS A 237 -14.74 -11.73 18.91
N GLN A 238 -15.10 -11.35 17.68
CA GLN A 238 -16.11 -12.07 16.88
C GLN A 238 -15.57 -13.30 16.12
N GLY A 239 -14.34 -13.74 16.40
CA GLY A 239 -13.79 -14.97 15.81
C GLY A 239 -13.36 -14.86 14.34
N TYR A 240 -13.39 -13.67 13.72
CA TYR A 240 -12.98 -13.47 12.32
C TYR A 240 -11.57 -13.97 12.02
N GLY A 241 -10.64 -13.90 12.98
CA GLY A 241 -9.29 -14.45 12.80
C GLY A 241 -9.30 -15.97 12.61
N THR A 242 -10.08 -16.69 13.41
CA THR A 242 -10.26 -18.14 13.29
C THR A 242 -10.93 -18.48 11.95
N LEU A 243 -12.01 -17.78 11.59
CA LEU A 243 -12.71 -18.00 10.33
C LEU A 243 -11.84 -17.75 9.09
N LEU A 244 -10.98 -16.72 9.12
CA LEU A 244 -10.01 -16.47 8.05
C LEU A 244 -8.99 -17.60 7.94
N MET A 245 -8.51 -18.12 9.06
CA MET A 245 -7.57 -19.25 9.08
C MET A 245 -8.22 -20.53 8.56
N GLU A 246 -9.44 -20.85 8.98
CA GLU A 246 -10.20 -22.00 8.48
C GLU A 246 -10.40 -21.93 6.95
N ALA A 247 -10.76 -20.75 6.44
CA ALA A 247 -10.88 -20.53 5.00
C ALA A 247 -9.53 -20.70 4.29
N ALA A 248 -8.44 -20.19 4.87
CA ALA A 248 -7.10 -20.33 4.32
C ALA A 248 -6.64 -21.80 4.29
N GLU A 249 -6.90 -22.57 5.34
CA GLU A 249 -6.59 -24.00 5.41
C GLU A 249 -7.37 -24.81 4.36
N GLN A 250 -8.66 -24.50 4.15
CA GLN A 250 -9.45 -25.15 3.11
C GLN A 250 -8.89 -24.89 1.71
N ILE A 251 -8.51 -23.64 1.40
CA ILE A 251 -7.91 -23.27 0.11
C ILE A 251 -6.54 -23.94 -0.05
N ALA A 252 -5.71 -23.91 0.99
CA ALA A 252 -4.39 -24.55 0.97
C ALA A 252 -4.50 -26.06 0.73
N GLY A 253 -5.42 -26.76 1.41
CA GLY A 253 -5.60 -28.20 1.27
C GLY A 253 -6.23 -28.60 -0.07
N ARG A 254 -7.32 -27.94 -0.48
CA ARG A 254 -8.11 -28.35 -1.66
C ARG A 254 -7.53 -27.84 -2.98
N GLU A 255 -7.13 -26.56 -3.02
CA GLU A 255 -6.74 -25.89 -4.26
C GLU A 255 -5.21 -25.89 -4.44
N HIS A 256 -4.47 -25.50 -3.40
CA HIS A 256 -3.01 -25.52 -3.48
C HIS A 256 -2.45 -26.94 -3.43
N ARG A 257 -3.22 -27.89 -2.88
CA ARG A 257 -2.81 -29.26 -2.55
C ARG A 257 -1.59 -29.28 -1.63
N SER A 258 -1.57 -28.32 -0.69
CA SER A 258 -0.54 -28.20 0.32
C SER A 258 -0.52 -29.44 1.19
N THR A 259 0.67 -29.98 1.45
CA THR A 259 0.90 -31.09 2.38
C THR A 259 1.55 -30.63 3.67
N LYS A 260 1.78 -29.32 3.79
CA LYS A 260 2.36 -28.58 4.89
C LYS A 260 1.52 -27.34 5.13
#